data_AF-A0A836E7D1-F1
#
_entry.id   AF-A0A836E7D1-F1
#
_cell.length_a   1.000
_cell.length_b   1.000
_cell.length_c   1.000
_cell.angle_alpha   90.00
_cell.angle_beta   90.00
_cell.angle_gamma   90.00
#
_symmetry.space_group_name_H-M   'P 1'
#
loop_
_entity.id
_entity.type
_entity.pdbx_description
1 polymer ?
#
loop_
_entity_poly.entity_id
_entity_poly.type
_entity_poly.pdbx_seq_one_letter_code
_entity_poly.pdbx_strand_id
1 'polypeptide(L)'
;MSNFVLISQHYNWKKSAAEAHQMLVEVYGDTAPTDKSCREWFRCFKDGDFSVEDKPRSGTQEELAESLGVTQQAVSVRLRAMGIIQKQGNWVPYELKPRDVERRFFTCEQLIQRQQRKGFLHRIVTEDEKWIFYDNLKKK
;
A
#
# COMPACT_ATOMS: atom_id res chain seq x y z
N MET A 1 -0.29 -2.51 0.59
CA MET A 1 -0.15 -3.85 1.19
C MET A 1 0.96 -3.95 2.25
N SER A 2 2.24 -3.57 2.01
CA SER A 2 3.32 -3.79 3.00
C SER A 2 3.16 -3.01 4.33
N ASN A 3 2.67 -1.76 4.27
CA ASN A 3 2.58 -0.89 5.45
C ASN A 3 1.45 -1.29 6.41
N PHE A 4 0.35 -1.87 5.92
CA PHE A 4 -0.79 -2.31 6.73
C PHE A 4 -0.40 -3.44 7.70
N VAL A 5 0.29 -4.46 7.18
CA VAL A 5 0.68 -5.65 7.96
C VAL A 5 1.64 -5.27 9.10
N LEU A 6 2.59 -4.38 8.81
CA LEU A 6 3.56 -3.92 9.81
C LEU A 6 2.92 -3.07 10.91
N ILE A 7 2.03 -2.14 10.54
CA ILE A 7 1.30 -1.32 11.52
C ILE A 7 0.38 -2.20 12.40
N SER A 8 -0.26 -3.22 11.81
CA SER A 8 -1.08 -4.21 12.54
C SER A 8 -0.24 -5.04 13.53
N GLN A 9 0.96 -5.47 13.14
CA GLN A 9 1.88 -6.18 14.05
C GLN A 9 2.34 -5.31 15.22
N HIS A 10 2.69 -4.04 14.99
CA HIS A 10 3.04 -3.12 16.07
C HIS A 10 1.87 -2.88 17.04
N TYR A 11 0.63 -2.84 16.53
CA TYR A 11 -0.57 -2.79 17.37
C TYR A 11 -0.73 -4.04 18.24
N ASN A 12 -0.51 -5.24 17.68
CA ASN A 12 -0.56 -6.51 18.41
C ASN A 12 0.52 -6.61 19.50
N TRP A 13 1.70 -6.02 19.27
CA TRP A 13 2.76 -5.86 20.28
C TRP A 13 2.48 -4.75 21.31
N LYS A 14 1.24 -4.23 21.38
CA LYS A 14 0.81 -3.21 22.35
C LYS A 14 1.59 -1.90 22.29
N LYS A 15 2.24 -1.60 21.16
CA LYS A 15 2.90 -0.31 20.95
C LYS A 15 1.89 0.77 20.65
N SER A 16 2.29 2.03 20.79
CA SER A 16 1.49 3.18 20.35
C SER A 16 1.70 3.47 18.86
N ALA A 17 0.77 4.18 18.24
CA ALA A 17 0.88 4.59 16.83
C ALA A 17 2.14 5.44 16.55
N ALA A 18 2.54 6.26 17.51
CA ALA A 18 3.73 7.12 17.40
C ALA A 18 5.03 6.29 17.43
N GLU A 19 5.11 5.31 18.33
CA GLU A 19 6.26 4.38 18.38
C GLU A 19 6.32 3.52 17.11
N ALA A 20 5.17 3.01 16.65
CA ALA A 20 5.06 2.28 15.39
C ALA A 20 5.59 3.13 14.22
N HIS A 21 5.17 4.40 14.12
CA HIS A 21 5.65 5.32 13.09
C HIS A 21 7.17 5.54 13.19
N GLN A 22 7.71 5.79 14.38
CA GLN A 22 9.15 5.98 14.57
C GLN A 22 9.97 4.77 14.10
N MET A 23 9.58 3.55 14.49
CA MET A 23 10.27 2.34 14.02
C MET A 23 10.12 2.14 12.51
N LEU A 24 8.96 2.48 11.94
CA LEU A 24 8.75 2.38 10.50
C LEU A 24 9.62 3.39 9.73
N VAL A 25 9.77 4.61 10.24
CA VAL A 25 10.68 5.61 9.65
C VAL A 25 12.14 5.15 9.77
N GLU A 26 12.53 4.55 10.89
CA GLU A 26 13.88 4.00 11.08
C GLU A 26 14.19 2.88 10.08
N VAL A 27 13.23 2.00 9.79
CA VAL A 27 13.42 0.85 8.89
C VAL A 27 13.23 1.21 7.41
N TYR A 28 12.25 2.04 7.09
CA TYR A 28 11.80 2.30 5.71
C TYR A 28 12.15 3.71 5.19
N GLY A 29 12.65 4.60 6.04
CA GLY A 29 13.03 5.97 5.67
C GLY A 29 11.89 6.72 4.97
N ASP A 30 12.19 7.30 3.80
CA ASP A 30 11.23 8.10 3.01
C ASP A 30 10.04 7.28 2.45
N THR A 31 10.15 5.93 2.46
CA THR A 31 9.07 5.04 2.02
C THR A 31 8.12 4.64 3.16
N ALA A 32 8.40 5.09 4.38
CA ALA A 32 7.59 4.81 5.55
C ALA A 32 6.20 5.47 5.44
N PRO A 33 5.15 4.82 5.98
CA PRO A 33 3.85 5.45 6.09
C PRO A 33 3.90 6.65 7.03
N THR A 34 3.17 7.71 6.68
CA THR A 34 3.09 8.93 7.51
C THR A 34 2.53 8.64 8.90
N ASP A 35 2.88 9.47 9.88
CA ASP A 35 2.34 9.38 11.25
C ASP A 35 0.80 9.38 11.25
N LYS A 36 0.20 10.23 10.40
CA LYS A 36 -1.25 10.32 10.23
C LYS A 36 -1.84 8.98 9.79
N SER A 37 -1.24 8.34 8.78
CA SER A 37 -1.68 7.02 8.31
C SER A 37 -1.54 5.96 9.40
N CYS A 38 -0.45 5.98 10.19
CA CYS A 38 -0.28 5.06 11.32
C CYS A 38 -1.39 5.24 12.36
N ARG A 39 -1.72 6.48 12.74
CA ARG A 39 -2.81 6.77 13.69
C ARG A 39 -4.18 6.35 13.17
N GLU A 40 -4.46 6.59 11.90
CA GLU A 40 -5.73 6.19 11.27
C GLU A 40 -5.92 4.67 11.30
N TRP A 41 -4.87 3.90 10.98
CA TRP A 41 -4.90 2.44 11.08
C TRP A 41 -5.05 1.94 12.52
N PHE A 42 -4.31 2.53 13.46
CA PHE A 42 -4.47 2.22 14.89
C PHE A 42 -5.88 2.49 15.42
N ARG A 43 -6.58 3.49 14.86
CA ARG A 43 -7.99 3.72 15.16
C ARG A 43 -8.86 2.60 14.61
N CYS A 44 -8.69 2.21 13.34
CA CYS A 44 -9.42 1.09 12.76
C CYS A 44 -9.25 -0.22 13.56
N PHE A 45 -8.02 -0.51 14.01
CA PHE A 45 -7.76 -1.71 14.82
C PHE A 45 -8.41 -1.67 16.21
N LYS A 46 -8.59 -0.48 16.80
CA LYS A 46 -9.36 -0.31 18.04
C LYS A 46 -10.85 -0.53 17.82
N ASP A 47 -11.35 -0.17 16.64
CA ASP A 47 -12.73 -0.38 16.23
C ASP A 47 -13.00 -1.81 15.74
N GLY A 48 -11.99 -2.70 15.76
CA GLY A 48 -12.09 -4.10 15.35
C GLY A 48 -12.03 -4.33 13.83
N ASP A 49 -11.73 -3.29 13.05
CA ASP A 49 -11.57 -3.36 11.60
C ASP A 49 -10.12 -3.72 11.23
N PHE A 50 -9.89 -5.00 10.97
CA PHE A 50 -8.62 -5.56 10.49
C PHE A 50 -8.65 -5.87 8.99
N SER A 51 -9.61 -5.31 8.24
CA SER A 51 -9.68 -5.57 6.80
C SER A 51 -8.43 -5.05 6.10
N VAL A 52 -7.76 -5.95 5.36
CA VAL A 52 -6.61 -5.63 4.49
C VAL A 52 -7.09 -5.02 3.17
N GLU A 53 -8.37 -5.22 2.84
CA GLU A 53 -8.97 -4.74 1.60
C GLU A 53 -9.17 -3.23 1.68
N ASP A 54 -8.84 -2.54 0.59
CA ASP A 54 -9.26 -1.15 0.45
C ASP A 54 -10.78 -1.11 0.60
N LYS A 55 -11.27 -0.22 1.48
CA LYS A 55 -12.70 0.08 1.54
C LYS A 55 -13.20 0.32 0.12
N PRO A 56 -14.42 -0.16 -0.21
CA PRO A 56 -14.96 -0.03 -1.56
C PRO A 56 -14.70 1.38 -2.04
N ARG A 57 -13.98 1.50 -3.17
CA ARG A 57 -13.66 2.78 -3.75
C ARG A 57 -14.97 3.54 -3.84
N SER A 58 -15.01 4.72 -3.24
CA SER A 58 -16.14 5.63 -3.39
C SER A 58 -16.42 5.67 -4.88
N GLY A 59 -17.62 5.24 -5.26
CA GLY A 59 -17.98 4.93 -6.63
C GLY A 59 -17.84 6.12 -7.57
N THR A 60 -18.59 6.09 -8.67
CA THR A 60 -18.65 7.29 -9.51
C THR A 60 -19.20 8.48 -8.71
N GLN A 61 -18.90 9.72 -9.14
CA GLN A 61 -19.45 10.91 -8.45
C GLN A 61 -20.97 10.90 -8.49
N GLU A 62 -21.54 10.25 -9.50
CA GLU A 62 -22.96 10.00 -9.71
C GLU A 62 -23.54 9.04 -8.65
N GLU A 63 -22.90 7.91 -8.37
CA GLU A 63 -23.33 6.98 -7.32
C GLU A 63 -23.28 7.63 -5.93
N LEU A 64 -22.25 8.44 -5.68
CA LEU A 64 -22.15 9.23 -4.44
C LEU A 64 -23.24 10.30 -4.34
N ALA A 65 -23.56 10.95 -5.45
CA ALA A 65 -24.59 11.97 -5.53
C ALA A 65 -25.98 11.37 -5.28
N GLU A 66 -26.27 10.22 -5.88
CA GLU A 66 -27.52 9.46 -5.69
C GLU A 66 -27.66 8.99 -4.23
N SER A 67 -26.61 8.38 -3.67
CA SER A 67 -26.63 7.91 -2.28
C SER A 67 -26.80 9.04 -1.25
N LEU A 68 -26.34 10.25 -1.56
CA LEU A 68 -26.43 11.42 -0.68
C LEU A 68 -27.64 12.31 -1.02
N GLY A 69 -28.39 12.03 -2.08
CA GLY A 69 -29.51 12.86 -2.55
C GLY A 69 -29.09 14.28 -2.96
N VAL A 70 -27.84 14.46 -3.39
CA VAL A 70 -27.29 15.76 -3.80
C VAL A 70 -26.96 15.76 -5.29
N THR A 71 -26.64 16.93 -5.84
CA THR A 71 -26.18 17.02 -7.22
C THR A 71 -24.73 16.54 -7.36
N GLN A 72 -24.41 15.94 -8.50
CA GLN A 72 -23.05 15.51 -8.84
C GLN A 72 -22.02 16.65 -8.71
N GLN A 73 -22.42 17.88 -9.08
CA GLN A 73 -21.58 19.07 -8.94
C GLN A 73 -21.25 19.38 -7.48
N ALA A 74 -22.20 19.18 -6.55
CA ALA A 74 -21.95 19.38 -5.12
C ALA A 74 -20.90 18.38 -4.60
N VAL A 75 -20.96 17.12 -5.04
CA VAL A 75 -19.94 16.10 -4.74
C VAL A 75 -18.58 16.53 -5.31
N SER A 76 -18.53 16.92 -6.59
CA SER A 76 -17.29 17.34 -7.26
C SER A 76 -16.61 18.52 -6.58
N VAL A 77 -17.37 19.57 -6.23
CA VAL A 77 -16.86 20.74 -5.50
C VAL A 77 -16.33 20.34 -4.13
N ARG A 78 -17.06 19.49 -3.39
CA ARG A 78 -16.66 19.07 -2.05
C ARG A 78 -15.40 18.21 -2.06
N LEU A 79 -15.30 17.25 -2.99
CA LEU A 79 -14.11 16.41 -3.15
C LEU A 79 -12.87 17.26 -3.47
N ARG A 80 -13.00 18.25 -4.36
CA ARG A 80 -11.92 19.18 -4.68
C ARG A 80 -11.51 20.03 -3.47
N ALA A 81 -12.47 20.54 -2.71
CA ALA A 81 -12.20 21.32 -1.49
C ALA A 81 -11.49 20.50 -0.40
N MET A 82 -11.73 19.18 -0.36
CA MET A 82 -11.04 18.25 0.54
C MET A 82 -9.65 17.80 0.03
N GLY A 83 -9.25 18.24 -1.17
CA GLY A 83 -7.99 17.79 -1.80
C GLY A 83 -8.03 16.34 -2.28
N ILE A 84 -9.22 15.75 -2.45
CA ILE A 84 -9.38 14.40 -2.97
C ILE A 84 -9.23 14.45 -4.49
N ILE A 85 -8.31 13.63 -5.01
CA ILE A 85 -8.02 13.54 -6.44
C ILE A 85 -8.28 12.11 -6.94
N GLN A 86 -8.80 12.01 -8.16
CA GLN A 86 -8.98 10.72 -8.82
C GLN A 86 -7.62 10.22 -9.31
N LYS A 87 -7.24 9.01 -8.87
CA LYS A 87 -6.06 8.30 -9.38
C LYS A 87 -6.50 6.97 -9.98
N GLN A 88 -5.87 6.59 -11.08
CA GLN A 88 -6.07 5.25 -11.63
C GLN A 88 -5.50 4.20 -10.66
N GLY A 89 -6.10 3.01 -10.67
CA GLY A 89 -5.60 1.89 -9.89
C GLY A 89 -4.22 1.43 -10.39
N ASN A 90 -3.40 0.92 -9.49
CA ASN A 90 -2.15 0.28 -9.86
C ASN A 90 -2.42 -1.11 -10.44
N TRP A 91 -1.74 -1.45 -11.54
CA TRP A 91 -1.81 -2.80 -12.09
C TRP A 91 -0.97 -3.75 -11.24
N VAL A 92 -1.60 -4.81 -10.73
CA VAL A 92 -0.94 -5.88 -9.96
C VAL A 92 -1.03 -7.17 -10.80
N PRO A 93 0.09 -7.83 -11.13
CA PRO A 93 0.09 -8.95 -12.09
C PRO A 93 -0.80 -10.15 -11.69
N TYR A 94 -1.00 -10.38 -10.40
CA TYR A 94 -1.84 -11.46 -9.89
C TYR A 94 -2.33 -11.16 -8.48
N GLU A 95 -3.48 -11.74 -8.15
CA GLU A 95 -4.01 -11.75 -6.79
C GLU A 95 -3.27 -12.79 -5.95
N LEU A 96 -2.69 -12.34 -4.84
CA LEU A 96 -1.92 -13.19 -3.93
C LEU A 96 -2.87 -13.88 -2.94
N LYS A 97 -2.71 -15.19 -2.75
CA LYS A 97 -3.39 -15.90 -1.67
C LYS A 97 -2.75 -15.53 -0.32
N PRO A 98 -3.49 -15.60 0.81
CA PRO A 98 -2.96 -15.26 2.14
C PRO A 98 -1.64 -15.99 2.47
N ARG A 99 -1.54 -17.28 2.11
CA ARG A 99 -0.31 -18.07 2.27
C ARG A 99 0.89 -17.51 1.50
N ASP A 100 0.67 -17.04 0.27
CA ASP A 100 1.73 -16.49 -0.57
C ASP A 100 2.16 -15.11 -0.07
N VAL A 101 1.23 -14.32 0.48
CA VAL A 101 1.52 -13.06 1.18
C VAL A 101 2.45 -13.33 2.37
N GLU A 102 2.09 -14.28 3.23
CA GLU A 102 2.88 -14.64 4.42
C GLU A 102 4.28 -15.15 4.04
N ARG A 103 4.37 -16.04 3.05
CA ARG A 103 5.66 -16.56 2.57
C ARG A 103 6.55 -15.45 2.02
N ARG A 104 5.99 -14.53 1.25
CA ARG A 104 6.73 -13.38 0.71
C ARG A 104 7.18 -12.45 1.84
N PHE A 105 6.32 -12.16 2.80
CA PHE A 105 6.65 -11.34 3.97
C PHE A 105 7.84 -11.92 4.73
N PHE A 106 7.75 -13.20 5.13
CA PHE A 106 8.81 -13.87 5.88
C PHE A 106 10.13 -13.89 5.09
N THR A 107 10.08 -14.20 3.78
CA THR A 107 11.28 -14.20 2.95
C THR A 107 11.93 -12.82 2.91
N CYS A 108 11.15 -11.76 2.70
CA CYS A 108 11.65 -10.38 2.68
C CYS A 108 12.26 -9.98 4.03
N GLU A 109 11.60 -10.29 5.14
CA GLU A 109 12.10 -10.00 6.49
C GLU A 109 13.48 -10.62 6.72
N GLN A 110 13.63 -11.91 6.41
CA GLN A 110 14.90 -12.62 6.55
C GLN A 110 16.00 -12.01 5.67
N LEU A 111 15.68 -11.61 4.44
CA LEU A 111 16.63 -10.97 3.53
C LEU A 111 17.05 -9.57 4.01
N ILE A 112 16.12 -8.78 4.54
CA ILE A 112 16.40 -7.45 5.11
C ILE A 112 17.31 -7.57 6.33
N GLN A 113 17.00 -8.47 7.27
CA GLN A 113 17.84 -8.71 8.45
C GLN A 113 19.26 -9.13 8.04
N ARG A 114 19.38 -10.01 7.04
CA ARG A 114 20.69 -10.42 6.50
C ARG A 114 21.45 -9.22 5.91
N GLN A 115 20.78 -8.36 5.15
CA GLN A 115 21.38 -7.17 4.54
C GLN A 115 21.88 -6.17 5.59
N GLN A 116 21.10 -5.93 6.66
CA GLN A 116 21.49 -5.03 7.74
C GLN A 116 22.69 -5.56 8.54
N ARG A 117 22.79 -6.87 8.75
CA ARG A 117 23.94 -7.48 9.46
C ARG A 117 25.23 -7.41 8.64
N LYS A 118 25.14 -7.77 7.36
CA LYS A 118 26.27 -7.69 6.42
C LYS A 118 25.74 -7.54 5.02
N GLY A 119 25.99 -6.36 4.43
CA GLY A 119 25.57 -6.05 3.08
C GLY A 119 26.03 -7.13 2.09
N PHE A 120 25.09 -7.73 1.36
CA PHE A 120 25.37 -8.84 0.42
C PHE A 120 24.89 -8.56 -1.01
N LEU A 121 24.20 -7.44 -1.25
CA LEU A 121 23.70 -7.05 -2.57
C LEU A 121 24.79 -7.05 -3.66
N HIS A 122 26.02 -6.65 -3.31
CA HIS A 122 27.17 -6.63 -4.23
C HIS A 122 27.59 -8.02 -4.74
N ARG A 123 27.06 -9.10 -4.16
CA ARG A 123 27.36 -10.50 -4.54
C ARG A 123 26.22 -11.15 -5.32
N ILE A 124 25.09 -10.46 -5.47
CA ILE A 124 23.92 -11.01 -6.14
C ILE A 124 24.13 -10.90 -7.65
N VAL A 125 23.92 -12.01 -8.34
CA VAL A 125 23.76 -12.06 -9.80
C VAL A 125 22.36 -12.58 -10.07
N THR A 126 21.58 -11.85 -10.87
CA THR A 126 20.19 -12.19 -11.22
C THR A 126 20.09 -12.41 -12.73
N GLU A 127 19.27 -13.37 -13.12
CA GLU A 127 18.96 -13.66 -14.52
C GLU A 127 17.44 -13.84 -14.63
N ASP A 128 16.84 -13.24 -15.66
CA ASP A 128 15.43 -13.38 -16.00
C ASP A 128 15.27 -13.25 -17.52
N GLU A 129 14.29 -13.96 -18.07
CA GLU A 129 14.02 -13.96 -19.50
C GLU A 129 12.93 -12.93 -19.84
N LYS A 130 13.15 -12.16 -20.90
CA LYS A 130 12.17 -11.18 -21.38
C LYS A 130 11.93 -11.34 -22.88
N TRP A 131 10.66 -11.43 -23.26
CA TRP A 131 10.25 -11.43 -24.66
C TRP A 131 10.56 -10.08 -25.33
N ILE A 132 11.22 -10.13 -26.49
CA ILE A 132 11.46 -8.99 -27.38
C ILE A 132 10.61 -9.20 -28.63
N PHE A 133 9.59 -8.37 -28.82
CA PHE A 133 8.70 -8.44 -29.97
C PHE A 133 9.32 -7.69 -31.16
N TYR A 134 9.34 -8.33 -32.34
CA TYR A 134 9.82 -7.77 -33.59
C TYR A 134 8.71 -7.00 -34.31
N ASP A 135 8.26 -5.87 -33.78
CA ASP A 135 7.43 -4.95 -34.57
C ASP A 135 8.31 -3.80 -35.08
N ASN A 136 8.96 -4.05 -36.22
CA ASN A 136 9.66 -3.01 -36.97
C ASN A 136 8.61 -2.07 -37.55
N LEU A 137 8.33 -0.97 -36.85
CA LEU A 137 7.56 0.14 -37.40
C LEU A 137 8.22 0.56 -38.73
N LYS A 138 7.71 0.06 -39.85
CA LYS A 138 7.99 0.66 -41.15
C LYS A 138 7.42 2.06 -41.07
N LYS A 139 8.31 3.05 -40.88
CA LYS A 139 7.96 4.47 -41.04
C LYS A 139 7.30 4.59 -42.41
N LYS A 140 6.02 4.99 -42.44
CA LYS A 140 5.34 5.44 -43.65
C LYS A 140 5.95 6.74 -44.14
#